data_AF-A0A7W7VNU2-F1
#
_entry.id   AF-A0A7W7VNU2-F1
#
_cell.length_a   1.000
_cell.length_b   1.000
_cell.length_c   1.000
_cell.angle_alpha   90.00
_cell.angle_beta   90.00
_cell.angle_gamma   90.00
#
_symmetry.space_group_name_H-M   'P 1'
#
loop_
_entity.id
_entity.type
_entity.pdbx_description
1 polymer ?
#
loop_
_entity_poly.entity_id
_entity_poly.type
_entity_poly.pdbx_seq_one_letter_code
_entity_poly.pdbx_strand_id
1 'polypeptide(L)'
;MVRSEPIGFSLAGGLLATVTATALASLLFTPGQVRGRLLVMALAVGAQALRVPRWPSALATALMAWLLTTGFLVNTEAELTLDTDDLLRLCLLLLVAALALGARAAARRRPPAGDTTPT
;
A
#
# COMPACT_ATOMS: atom_id res chain seq x y z
N MET A 1 -9.16 -22.24 -15.23
CA MET A 1 -7.80 -21.76 -15.60
C MET A 1 -7.52 -20.44 -14.90
N VAL A 2 -6.68 -20.45 -13.86
CA VAL A 2 -6.20 -19.21 -13.25
C VAL A 2 -5.18 -18.61 -14.22
N ARG A 3 -5.53 -17.51 -14.91
CA ARG A 3 -4.51 -16.73 -15.64
C ARG A 3 -3.55 -16.19 -14.59
N SER A 4 -2.39 -16.79 -14.48
CA SER A 4 -1.27 -16.23 -13.75
C SER A 4 -0.88 -14.94 -14.47
N GLU A 5 -1.46 -13.80 -14.09
CA GLU A 5 -0.94 -12.51 -14.55
C GLU A 5 0.57 -12.51 -14.29
N PRO A 6 1.41 -12.17 -15.27
CA PRO A 6 2.84 -12.05 -15.03
C PRO A 6 3.09 -11.10 -13.87
N ILE A 7 3.99 -11.47 -12.95
CA ILE A 7 4.30 -10.67 -11.76
C ILE A 7 4.71 -9.23 -12.12
N GLY A 8 5.27 -9.03 -13.32
CA GLY A 8 5.61 -7.72 -13.87
C GLY A 8 4.43 -6.75 -13.96
N PHE A 9 3.23 -7.19 -14.35
CA PHE A 9 2.06 -6.30 -14.41
C PHE A 9 1.59 -5.86 -13.02
N SER A 10 1.66 -6.77 -12.05
CA SER A 10 1.35 -6.48 -10.65
C SER A 10 2.30 -5.44 -10.07
N LEU A 11 3.60 -5.59 -10.35
CA LEU A 11 4.65 -4.65 -9.94
C LEU A 11 4.50 -3.29 -10.62
N ALA A 12 4.24 -3.26 -11.93
CA ALA A 12 4.01 -2.03 -12.67
C ALA A 12 2.79 -1.27 -12.13
N GLY A 13 1.70 -1.98 -11.81
CA GLY A 13 0.54 -1.39 -11.15
C GLY A 13 0.86 -0.81 -9.77
N GLY A 14 1.67 -1.52 -8.97
CA GLY A 14 2.12 -1.03 -7.67
C GLY A 14 2.98 0.22 -7.78
N LEU A 15 3.93 0.24 -8.71
CA LEU A 15 4.76 1.40 -8.99
C LEU A 15 3.93 2.61 -9.45
N LEU A 16 2.99 2.41 -10.36
CA LEU A 16 2.13 3.49 -10.83
C LEU A 16 1.26 4.04 -9.70
N ALA A 17 0.74 3.16 -8.84
CA ALA A 17 -0.04 3.55 -7.67
C ALA A 17 0.80 4.38 -6.68
N THR A 18 2.05 4.01 -6.42
CA THR A 18 2.91 4.77 -5.50
C THR A 18 3.34 6.10 -6.08
N VAL A 19 3.68 6.17 -7.38
CA VAL A 19 4.03 7.44 -8.04
C VAL A 19 2.86 8.42 -8.06
N THR A 20 1.66 7.93 -8.40
CA THR A 20 0.44 8.76 -8.41
C THR A 20 0.06 9.21 -7.00
N ALA A 21 0.17 8.33 -6.00
CA ALA A 21 -0.04 8.68 -4.60
C ALA A 21 0.96 9.72 -4.10
N THR A 22 2.23 9.62 -4.47
CA THR A 22 3.25 10.63 -4.14
C THR A 22 2.92 11.99 -4.77
N ALA A 23 2.54 12.01 -6.05
CA ALA A 23 2.13 13.24 -6.73
C ALA A 23 0.90 13.87 -6.04
N LEU A 24 -0.11 13.07 -5.72
CA LEU A 24 -1.30 13.51 -4.99
C LEU A 24 -0.95 14.04 -3.59
N ALA A 25 -0.12 13.34 -2.84
CA ALA A 25 0.31 13.75 -1.50
C ALA A 25 1.07 15.08 -1.54
N SER A 26 1.90 15.29 -2.56
CA SER A 26 2.62 16.54 -2.77
C SER A 26 1.69 17.72 -3.12
N LEU A 27 0.67 17.47 -3.95
CA LEU A 27 -0.33 18.48 -4.33
C LEU A 27 -1.28 18.86 -3.19
N LEU A 28 -1.67 17.90 -2.36
CA LEU A 28 -2.70 18.08 -1.35
C LEU A 28 -2.18 18.57 0.00
N PHE A 29 -0.90 18.34 0.31
CA PHE A 29 -0.35 18.59 1.64
C PHE A 29 0.94 19.39 1.58
N THR A 30 1.11 20.32 2.52
CA THR A 30 2.38 21.05 2.69
C THR A 30 3.48 20.15 3.27
N PRO A 31 4.77 20.48 3.13
CA PRO A 31 5.87 19.66 3.63
C PRO A 31 5.78 19.28 5.12
N GLY A 32 5.23 20.17 5.96
CA GLY A 32 5.04 19.90 7.39
C GLY A 32 3.90 18.92 7.71
N GLN A 33 3.03 18.60 6.75
CA GLN A 33 1.85 17.74 6.95
C GLN A 33 2.14 16.26 6.68
N VAL A 34 3.19 15.74 7.33
CA VAL A 34 3.69 14.37 7.14
C VAL A 34 2.60 13.30 7.35
N ARG A 35 1.72 13.50 8.34
CA ARG A 35 0.63 12.56 8.63
C ARG A 35 -0.36 12.41 7.46
N GLY A 36 -0.71 13.52 6.81
CA GLY A 36 -1.62 13.51 5.65
C GLY A 36 -1.00 12.81 4.44
N ARG A 37 0.28 13.10 4.19
CA ARG A 37 1.08 12.47 3.13
C ARG A 37 1.19 10.96 3.33
N LEU A 38 1.52 10.52 4.56
CA LEU A 38 1.57 9.10 4.92
C LEU A 38 0.22 8.40 4.75
N LEU A 39 -0.88 9.08 5.08
CA LEU A 39 -2.22 8.52 4.93
C LEU A 39 -2.56 8.23 3.46
N VAL A 40 -2.22 9.12 2.54
CA VAL A 40 -2.39 8.88 1.09
C VAL A 40 -1.57 7.68 0.62
N MET A 41 -0.31 7.60 1.04
CA MET A 41 0.57 6.48 0.68
C MET A 41 0.07 5.14 1.24
N ALA A 42 -0.39 5.14 2.50
CA ALA A 42 -0.99 3.96 3.13
C ALA A 42 -2.25 3.49 2.40
N LEU A 43 -3.13 4.42 1.98
CA LEU A 43 -4.32 4.09 1.19
C LEU A 43 -3.94 3.47 -0.16
N ALA A 44 -2.93 3.99 -0.85
CA ALA A 44 -2.45 3.44 -2.11
C ALA A 44 -1.90 2.02 -1.96
N VAL A 45 -1.07 1.78 -0.93
CA VAL A 45 -0.53 0.45 -0.61
C VAL A 45 -1.66 -0.52 -0.25
N GLY A 46 -2.60 -0.12 0.61
CA GLY A 46 -3.74 -0.95 1.01
C GLY A 46 -4.65 -1.28 -0.18
N ALA A 47 -4.96 -0.30 -1.03
CA ALA A 47 -5.78 -0.50 -2.22
C ALA A 47 -5.11 -1.49 -3.20
N GLN A 48 -3.80 -1.35 -3.42
CA GLN A 48 -3.06 -2.25 -4.31
C GLN A 48 -2.99 -3.67 -3.74
N ALA A 49 -2.75 -3.80 -2.43
CA ALA A 49 -2.75 -5.06 -1.70
C ALA A 49 -4.12 -5.79 -1.77
N LEU A 50 -5.23 -5.04 -1.75
CA LEU A 50 -6.57 -5.58 -1.97
C LEU A 50 -6.82 -6.00 -3.42
N ARG A 51 -6.30 -5.24 -4.39
CA ARG A 51 -6.49 -5.50 -5.82
C ARG A 51 -5.69 -6.72 -6.29
N VAL A 52 -4.43 -6.81 -5.90
CA VAL A 52 -3.49 -7.85 -6.33
C VAL A 52 -2.95 -8.61 -5.11
N PRO A 53 -3.55 -9.76 -4.74
CA PRO A 53 -3.25 -10.48 -3.51
C PRO A 53 -1.98 -11.33 -3.64
N ARG A 54 -0.84 -10.69 -3.94
CA ARG A 54 0.46 -11.34 -4.04
C ARG A 54 1.43 -10.65 -3.09
N TRP A 55 1.89 -11.41 -2.10
CA TRP A 55 2.86 -10.93 -1.10
C TRP A 55 4.06 -10.20 -1.71
N PRO A 56 4.75 -10.74 -2.74
CA PRO A 56 5.91 -10.03 -3.31
C PRO A 56 5.54 -8.67 -3.92
N SER A 57 4.39 -8.58 -4.57
CA SER A 57 3.91 -7.32 -5.16
C SER A 57 3.52 -6.31 -4.10
N ALA A 58 2.86 -6.75 -3.02
CA ALA A 58 2.46 -5.89 -1.91
C ALA A 58 3.68 -5.36 -1.14
N LEU A 59 4.68 -6.22 -0.91
CA LEU A 59 5.93 -5.85 -0.25
C LEU A 59 6.72 -4.84 -1.10
N ALA A 60 6.86 -5.10 -2.41
CA ALA A 60 7.51 -4.18 -3.33
C ALA A 60 6.78 -2.82 -3.40
N THR A 61 5.45 -2.83 -3.38
CA THR A 61 4.64 -1.59 -3.37
C THR A 61 4.86 -0.81 -2.06
N ALA A 62 4.84 -1.49 -0.91
CA ALA A 62 5.11 -0.86 0.38
C ALA A 62 6.53 -0.28 0.47
N LEU A 63 7.52 -0.99 -0.05
CA LEU A 63 8.90 -0.53 -0.12
C LEU A 63 9.04 0.71 -1.03
N MET A 64 8.45 0.69 -2.22
CA MET A 64 8.46 1.85 -3.12
C MET A 64 7.72 3.04 -2.52
N ALA A 65 6.60 2.80 -1.83
CA ALA A 65 5.87 3.84 -1.11
C ALA A 65 6.74 4.47 -0.02
N TRP A 66 7.49 3.66 0.73
CA TRP A 66 8.42 4.13 1.74
C TRP A 66 9.55 4.98 1.14
N LEU A 67 10.24 4.48 0.11
CA LEU A 67 11.32 5.21 -0.57
C LEU A 67 10.85 6.58 -1.08
N LEU A 68 9.67 6.65 -1.71
CA LEU A 68 9.10 7.90 -2.17
C LEU A 68 8.66 8.81 -1.03
N THR A 69 8.18 8.25 0.08
CA THR A 69 7.78 9.04 1.23
C THR A 69 9.00 9.67 1.91
N THR A 70 10.01 8.87 2.23
CA THR A 70 11.22 9.36 2.91
C THR A 70 12.03 10.26 1.98
N GLY A 71 12.28 9.82 0.75
CA GLY A 71 13.14 10.53 -0.19
C GLY A 71 12.51 11.74 -0.87
N PHE A 72 11.18 11.83 -1.03
CA PHE A 72 10.56 12.99 -1.72
C PHE A 72 9.58 13.77 -0.85
N LEU A 73 8.85 13.12 0.06
CA LEU A 73 7.80 13.77 0.83
C LEU A 73 8.27 14.28 2.18
N VAL A 74 9.34 13.71 2.74
CA VAL A 74 9.90 14.09 4.04
C VAL A 74 11.20 14.85 3.85
N ASN A 75 12.16 14.27 3.12
CA ASN A 75 13.40 14.95 2.80
C ASN A 75 13.28 15.67 1.46
N THR A 76 13.43 16.99 1.48
CA THR A 76 13.41 17.82 0.27
C THR A 76 14.65 17.66 -0.61
N GLU A 77 15.74 17.09 -0.07
CA GLU A 77 17.03 16.95 -0.76
C GLU A 77 17.23 15.59 -1.45
N ALA A 78 16.21 14.74 -1.52
CA ALA A 78 16.32 13.38 -2.05
C ALA A 78 17.31 12.47 -1.30
N GLU A 79 17.67 12.83 -0.07
CA GLU A 79 18.51 12.00 0.80
C GLU A 79 17.67 10.95 1.52
N LEU A 80 18.16 9.71 1.51
CA LEU A 80 17.55 8.62 2.25
C LEU A 80 18.14 8.61 3.67
N THR A 81 17.46 9.27 4.61
CA THR A 81 17.78 9.15 6.03
C THR A 81 17.21 7.84 6.57
N LEU A 82 17.95 7.19 7.45
CA LEU A 82 17.54 5.97 8.14
C LEU A 82 17.30 6.27 9.62
N ASP A 83 16.45 7.25 9.88
CA ASP A 83 16.06 7.57 11.25
C ASP A 83 15.00 6.60 11.77
N THR A 84 14.84 6.58 13.10
CA THR A 84 13.86 5.72 13.77
C THR A 84 12.44 5.97 13.25
N ASP A 85 12.09 7.24 13.00
CA ASP A 85 10.79 7.61 12.44
C ASP A 85 10.59 7.07 11.01
N ASP A 86 11.65 6.97 10.22
CA ASP A 86 11.59 6.41 8.87
C ASP A 86 11.34 4.90 8.89
N LEU A 87 11.96 4.19 9.84
CA LEU A 87 11.69 2.78 10.07
C LEU A 87 10.26 2.54 10.56
N LEU A 88 9.73 3.41 11.42
CA LEU A 88 8.32 3.32 11.86
C LEU A 88 7.35 3.50 10.69
N ARG A 89 7.64 4.40 9.73
CA ARG A 89 6.83 4.58 8.51
C ARG A 89 6.87 3.34 7.62
N LEU A 90 8.03 2.70 7.47
CA LEU A 90 8.14 1.43 6.75
C LEU A 90 7.30 0.34 7.41
N CYS A 91 7.45 0.16 8.73
CA CYS A 91 6.66 -0.80 9.51
C CYS A 91 5.16 -0.56 9.35
N LEU A 92 4.72 0.70 9.38
CA LEU A 92 3.33 1.07 9.15
C LEU A 92 2.84 0.64 7.76
N LEU A 93 3.59 0.95 6.69
CA LEU A 93 3.19 0.60 5.32
C LEU A 93 3.16 -0.91 5.10
N LEU A 94 4.11 -1.65 5.69
CA LEU A 94 4.12 -3.11 5.68
C LEU A 94 2.92 -3.69 6.45
N LEU A 95 2.60 -3.12 7.61
CA LEU A 95 1.43 -3.52 8.40
C LEU A 95 0.13 -3.29 7.61
N VAL A 96 -0.02 -2.14 6.95
CA VAL A 96 -1.18 -1.86 6.10
C VAL A 96 -1.30 -2.84 4.95
N ALA A 97 -0.19 -3.18 4.29
CA ALA A 97 -0.16 -4.19 3.24
C ALA A 97 -0.59 -5.57 3.77
N ALA A 98 -0.06 -5.99 4.92
CA ALA A 98 -0.39 -7.26 5.56
C ALA A 98 -1.85 -7.33 5.99
N LEU A 99 -2.38 -6.27 6.60
CA LEU A 99 -3.78 -6.16 7.02
C LEU A 99 -4.73 -6.22 5.82
N ALA A 100 -4.40 -5.53 4.72
CA ALA A 100 -5.19 -5.57 3.48
C ALA A 100 -5.23 -6.99 2.87
N LEU A 101 -4.10 -7.68 2.80
CA LEU A 101 -4.04 -9.08 2.35
C LEU A 101 -4.86 -9.99 3.28
N GLY A 102 -4.72 -9.82 4.60
CA GLY A 102 -5.44 -10.58 5.61
C GLY A 102 -6.96 -10.38 5.55
N ALA A 103 -7.42 -9.13 5.44
CA ALA A 103 -8.83 -8.78 5.31
C ALA A 103 -9.47 -9.42 4.07
N ARG A 104 -8.75 -9.40 2.93
CA ARG A 104 -9.20 -10.06 1.70
C ARG A 104 -9.26 -11.58 1.86
N ALA A 105 -8.27 -12.18 2.52
CA ALA A 105 -8.28 -13.61 2.80
C ALA A 105 -9.45 -14.01 3.71
N ALA A 106 -9.74 -13.20 4.73
CA ALA A 106 -10.90 -13.41 5.61
C ALA A 106 -12.23 -13.26 4.87
N ALA A 107 -12.37 -12.24 4.00
CA ALA A 107 -13.57 -12.04 3.19
C ALA A 107 -13.85 -13.20 2.24
N ARG A 108 -12.81 -13.82 1.66
CA ARG A 108 -12.95 -15.01 0.81
C ARG A 108 -13.31 -16.28 1.57
N ARG A 109 -13.02 -16.34 2.88
CA ARG A 109 -13.34 -17.48 3.74
C ARG A 109 -14.75 -17.41 4.32
N ARG A 110 -15.47 -16.30 4.16
CA ARG A 110 -16.85 -16.18 4.63
C ARG A 110 -17.76 -17.04 3.74
N PRO A 111 -18.37 -18.12 4.27
CA PRO A 111 -19.41 -18.83 3.53
C PRO A 111 -20.61 -17.90 3.31
N PRO A 112 -21.38 -18.06 2.22
CA PRO A 112 -22.64 -17.35 2.06
C PRO A 112 -23.50 -17.66 3.28
N ALA A 113 -23.98 -16.62 3.97
CA ALA A 113 -24.91 -16.79 5.07
C ALA A 113 -26.12 -17.54 4.50
N GLY A 114 -26.29 -18.79 4.91
CA GLY A 114 -27.34 -19.65 4.39
C GLY A 114 -28.69 -18.98 4.57
N ASP A 115 -29.49 -19.00 3.50
CA ASP A 115 -30.92 -18.76 3.55
C ASP A 115 -31.52 -19.64 4.64
N THR A 116 -31.75 -19.03 5.79
CA THR A 116 -32.59 -19.59 6.85
C THR A 116 -33.99 -19.07 6.59
N THR A 117 -34.60 -19.52 5.50
CA THR A 117 -36.05 -19.44 5.34
C THR A 117 -36.65 -20.59 6.15
N PRO A 118 -37.34 -20.33 7.27
CA PRO A 118 -38.08 -21.37 7.95
C PRO A 118 -39.24 -21.80 7.05
N THR A 119 -39.24 -23.07 6.62
CA THR A 119 -40.39 -23.76 6.01
C THR A 119 -41.43 -24.11 7.07
#